data_AF-A0A7J7Y2W9-F1
#
_entry.id   AF-A0A7J7Y2W9-F1
#
_cell.length_a   1.000
_cell.length_b   1.000
_cell.length_c   1.000
_cell.angle_alpha   90.00
_cell.angle_beta   90.00
_cell.angle_gamma   90.00
#
_symmetry.space_group_name_H-M   'P 1'
#
loop_
_entity.id
_entity.type
_entity.pdbx_description
1 polymer ?
#
loop_
_entity_poly.entity_id
_entity_poly.type
_entity_poly.pdbx_seq_one_letter_code
_entity_poly.pdbx_strand_id
1 'polypeptide(L)'
;MSSIKHLVYAVIRFLREQSQMDAYTSDEQESLEVAIQCLETVFKISPEDTHLAVSQPLTEMFTNSFCKNDIQPLSNSVPGDVGKADQLKDEGNNHMKEENYSAAVDCYTQAIELDPNNAVYYCNRAAAQSKLGHYTDAIKDCEKAIAIDSRSGILDWKRLLL
;
A
#
# COMPACT_ATOMS: atom_id res chain seq x y z
N MET A 1 -9.27 -20.04 21.32
CA MET A 1 -10.14 -20.61 20.26
C MET A 1 -11.25 -19.65 19.82
N SER A 2 -11.89 -18.90 20.73
CA SER A 2 -13.00 -17.98 20.39
C SER A 2 -12.61 -16.90 19.36
N SER A 3 -11.47 -16.21 19.53
CA SER A 3 -11.05 -15.13 18.62
C SER A 3 -10.79 -15.57 17.17
N ILE A 4 -10.28 -16.79 16.97
CA ILE A 4 -10.06 -17.37 15.63
C ILE A 4 -11.40 -17.61 14.94
N LYS A 5 -12.41 -18.10 15.68
CA LYS A 5 -13.75 -18.30 15.12
C LYS A 5 -14.42 -16.99 14.72
N HIS A 6 -14.22 -15.90 15.47
CA HIS A 6 -14.72 -14.57 15.10
C HIS A 6 -14.06 -14.06 13.81
N LEU A 7 -12.75 -14.26 13.65
CA LEU A 7 -12.03 -13.90 12.41
C LEU A 7 -12.55 -14.70 11.21
N VAL A 8 -12.65 -16.03 11.34
CA VAL A 8 -13.13 -16.89 10.26
C VAL A 8 -14.58 -16.57 9.91
N TYR A 9 -15.43 -16.30 10.90
CA TYR A 9 -16.80 -15.86 10.67
C TYR A 9 -16.87 -14.53 9.91
N ALA A 10 -16.01 -13.56 10.25
CA ALA A 10 -15.92 -12.30 9.52
C ALA A 10 -15.47 -12.48 8.05
N VAL A 11 -14.54 -13.41 7.79
CA VAL A 11 -14.10 -13.78 6.44
C VAL A 11 -15.24 -14.43 5.66
N ILE A 12 -15.94 -15.41 6.24
CA ILE A 12 -17.09 -16.08 5.61
C ILE A 12 -18.18 -15.05 5.25
N ARG A 13 -18.49 -14.13 6.17
CA ARG A 13 -19.48 -13.07 5.92
C ARG A 13 -19.09 -12.20 4.72
N PHE A 14 -17.82 -11.80 4.66
CA PHE A 14 -17.30 -11.02 3.53
C PHE A 14 -17.40 -11.78 2.21
N LEU A 15 -16.98 -13.05 2.16
CA LEU A 15 -17.06 -13.86 0.93
C LEU A 15 -18.51 -14.03 0.46
N ARG A 16 -19.48 -14.16 1.37
CA ARG A 16 -20.91 -14.21 1.04
C ARG A 16 -21.43 -12.89 0.47
N GLU A 17 -21.00 -11.75 1.01
CA GLU A 17 -21.32 -10.42 0.47
C GLU A 17 -20.77 -10.28 -0.96
N GLN A 18 -19.53 -10.74 -1.22
CA GLN A 18 -18.94 -10.75 -2.56
C GLN A 18 -19.68 -11.68 -3.52
N SER A 19 -20.16 -12.84 -3.05
CA SER A 19 -20.93 -13.78 -3.86
C SER A 19 -22.29 -13.25 -4.32
N GLN A 20 -22.83 -12.20 -3.68
CA GLN A 20 -24.07 -11.55 -4.09
C GLN A 20 -23.84 -10.36 -5.02
N MET A 21 -22.58 -9.97 -5.26
CA MET A 21 -22.23 -8.92 -6.21
C MET A 21 -22.13 -9.52 -7.62
N ASP A 22 -22.82 -8.91 -8.60
CA ASP A 22 -22.82 -9.29 -10.03
C ASP A 22 -21.48 -9.05 -10.76
N ALA A 23 -20.37 -8.96 -10.02
CA ALA A 23 -19.04 -8.69 -10.55
C ALA A 23 -18.28 -9.95 -10.99
N TYR A 24 -18.75 -11.15 -10.62
CA TYR A 24 -18.06 -12.42 -10.80
C TYR A 24 -18.73 -13.30 -11.85
N THR A 25 -17.93 -14.07 -12.58
CA THR A 25 -18.42 -15.10 -13.50
C THR A 25 -19.00 -16.30 -12.73
N SER A 26 -19.83 -17.11 -13.38
CA SER A 26 -20.46 -18.30 -12.77
C SER A 26 -19.43 -19.24 -12.14
N ASP A 27 -18.32 -19.50 -12.83
CA ASP A 27 -17.24 -20.39 -12.36
C ASP A 27 -16.53 -19.81 -11.11
N GLU A 28 -16.39 -18.49 -11.04
CA GLU A 28 -15.81 -17.79 -9.89
C GLU A 28 -16.77 -17.80 -8.68
N GLN A 29 -18.08 -17.68 -8.92
CA GLN A 29 -19.10 -17.80 -7.88
C GLN A 29 -19.14 -19.21 -7.27
N GLU A 30 -19.09 -20.25 -8.10
CA GLU A 30 -18.99 -21.64 -7.62
C GLU A 30 -17.73 -21.86 -6.77
N SER A 31 -16.59 -21.32 -7.23
CA SER A 31 -15.32 -21.40 -6.50
C SER A 31 -15.37 -20.69 -5.14
N LEU A 32 -16.06 -19.55 -5.08
CA LEU A 32 -16.25 -18.76 -3.86
C LEU A 32 -17.15 -19.49 -2.85
N GLU A 33 -18.22 -20.13 -3.32
CA GLU A 33 -19.13 -20.92 -2.49
C GLU A 33 -18.42 -22.15 -1.88
N VAL A 34 -17.60 -22.86 -2.67
CA VAL A 34 -16.79 -23.98 -2.19
C VAL A 34 -15.80 -23.52 -1.10
N ALA A 35 -15.19 -22.35 -1.26
CA ALA A 35 -14.29 -21.80 -0.26
C ALA A 35 -15.00 -21.51 1.08
N ILE A 36 -16.23 -20.96 1.02
CA ILE A 36 -17.06 -20.71 2.19
C ILE A 36 -17.35 -22.02 2.94
N GLN A 37 -17.81 -23.05 2.22
CA GLN A 37 -18.17 -24.34 2.81
C GLN A 37 -16.95 -25.06 3.43
N CYS A 38 -15.77 -24.94 2.81
CA CYS A 38 -14.51 -25.44 3.38
C CYS A 38 -14.21 -24.81 4.73
N LEU A 39 -14.33 -23.47 4.83
CA LEU A 39 -14.07 -22.74 6.07
C LEU A 39 -15.10 -23.07 7.16
N GLU A 40 -16.37 -23.16 6.82
CA GLU A 40 -17.44 -23.57 7.76
C GLU A 40 -17.18 -24.95 8.36
N THR A 41 -16.80 -25.90 7.51
CA THR A 41 -16.54 -27.30 7.90
C THR A 41 -15.32 -27.42 8.80
N VAL A 42 -14.20 -26.80 8.41
CA VAL A 42 -12.93 -26.88 9.16
C VAL A 42 -13.05 -26.23 10.53
N PHE A 43 -13.72 -25.08 10.63
CA PHE A 43 -13.80 -24.31 11.87
C PHE A 43 -15.06 -24.57 12.70
N LYS A 44 -15.97 -25.43 12.20
CA LYS A 44 -17.28 -25.73 12.80
C LYS A 44 -18.03 -24.45 13.12
N ILE A 45 -18.30 -23.70 12.06
CA ILE A 45 -18.98 -22.41 12.07
C ILE A 45 -20.22 -22.54 11.19
N SER A 46 -21.34 -22.06 11.68
CA SER A 46 -22.62 -22.11 10.98
C SER A 46 -23.21 -20.70 10.81
N PRO A 47 -24.07 -20.47 9.80
CA PRO A 47 -24.66 -19.16 9.56
C PRO A 47 -25.46 -18.61 10.76
N GLU A 48 -25.93 -19.48 11.65
CA GLU A 48 -26.71 -19.11 12.83
C GLU A 48 -25.85 -18.60 14.01
N ASP A 49 -24.52 -18.72 13.92
CA ASP A 49 -23.57 -18.29 14.95
C ASP A 49 -23.41 -16.74 14.99
N THR A 50 -24.52 -16.02 15.05
CA THR A 50 -24.58 -14.55 15.11
C THR A 50 -23.85 -13.95 16.31
N HIS A 51 -23.59 -14.72 17.36
CA HIS A 51 -22.72 -14.33 18.48
C HIS A 51 -21.27 -14.10 18.03
N LEU A 52 -20.81 -14.71 16.94
CA LEU A 52 -19.47 -14.51 16.38
C LEU A 52 -19.38 -13.26 15.50
N ALA A 53 -20.50 -12.57 15.25
CA ALA A 53 -20.54 -11.37 14.42
C ALA A 53 -19.75 -10.24 15.07
N VAL A 54 -18.86 -9.65 14.27
CA VAL A 54 -18.05 -8.51 14.70
C VAL A 54 -18.78 -7.21 14.34
N SER A 55 -18.64 -6.19 15.19
CA SER A 55 -19.36 -4.91 15.12
C SER A 55 -19.07 -4.09 13.86
N GLN A 56 -17.98 -4.35 13.16
CA GLN A 56 -17.59 -3.69 11.91
C GLN A 56 -17.31 -4.75 10.84
N PRO A 57 -17.52 -4.44 9.55
CA PRO A 57 -17.13 -5.32 8.45
C PRO A 57 -15.62 -5.56 8.44
N LEU A 58 -15.22 -6.73 7.94
CA LEU A 58 -13.81 -7.14 7.89
C LEU A 58 -12.97 -6.11 7.12
N THR A 59 -13.53 -5.53 6.07
CA THR A 59 -12.93 -4.45 5.27
C THR A 59 -12.62 -3.22 6.12
N GLU A 60 -13.54 -2.79 6.97
CA GLU A 60 -13.36 -1.62 7.85
C GLU A 60 -12.41 -1.93 9.00
N MET A 61 -12.43 -3.14 9.56
CA MET A 61 -11.43 -3.57 10.54
C MET A 61 -10.02 -3.63 9.95
N PHE A 62 -9.92 -4.09 8.70
CA PHE A 62 -8.67 -4.15 7.95
C PHE A 62 -8.16 -2.72 7.69
N THR A 63 -8.98 -1.81 7.15
CA THR A 63 -8.59 -0.39 6.95
C THR A 63 -8.26 0.32 8.26
N ASN A 64 -9.01 0.08 9.34
CA ASN A 64 -8.73 0.69 10.64
C ASN A 64 -7.44 0.16 11.27
N SER A 65 -7.04 -1.08 10.96
CA SER A 65 -5.75 -1.64 11.40
C SER A 65 -4.57 -1.07 10.61
N PHE A 66 -4.77 -0.75 9.32
CA PHE A 66 -3.81 0.00 8.52
C PHE A 66 -3.61 1.45 8.98
N CYS A 67 -4.63 2.08 9.55
CA CYS A 67 -4.50 3.45 10.08
C CYS A 67 -3.84 3.51 11.47
N LYS A 68 -3.73 2.38 12.20
CA LYS A 68 -3.19 2.34 13.57
C LYS A 68 -1.78 1.77 13.68
N ASN A 69 -1.36 0.93 12.73
CA ASN A 69 0.02 0.50 12.58
C ASN A 69 0.58 1.25 11.37
N ASP A 70 1.72 1.94 11.51
CA ASP A 70 2.48 2.57 10.43
C ASP A 70 3.05 1.54 9.44
N ILE A 71 2.18 0.75 8.84
CA ILE A 71 2.38 -0.10 7.69
C ILE A 71 1.21 0.27 6.81
N GLN A 72 1.45 1.12 5.81
CA GLN A 72 0.45 1.43 4.81
C GLN A 72 0.03 0.13 4.10
N PRO A 73 -1.27 -0.05 3.79
CA PRO A 73 -1.69 -1.09 2.87
C PRO A 73 -1.08 -0.76 1.53
N LEU A 74 -0.36 -1.74 0.98
CA LEU A 74 -0.14 -1.86 -0.44
C LEU A 74 -1.48 -1.60 -1.16
N SER A 75 -1.49 -0.62 -2.06
CA SER A 75 -2.56 -0.29 -3.01
C SER A 75 -3.96 -0.13 -2.42
N ASN A 76 -4.32 1.09 -2.03
CA ASN A 76 -5.64 1.69 -2.27
C ASN A 76 -5.59 3.19 -1.90
N SER A 77 -4.68 3.92 -2.54
CA SER A 77 -4.87 5.35 -2.72
C SER A 77 -6.03 5.54 -3.68
N VAL A 78 -6.97 6.40 -3.31
CA VAL A 78 -7.98 6.97 -4.20
C VAL A 78 -7.36 7.21 -5.59
N PRO A 79 -7.97 6.75 -6.71
CA PRO A 79 -7.41 6.85 -8.06
C PRO A 79 -7.06 8.27 -8.55
N GLY A 80 -7.29 9.30 -7.74
CA GLY A 80 -7.00 10.70 -8.07
C GLY A 80 -5.61 11.20 -7.67
N ASP A 81 -5.00 10.72 -6.58
CA ASP A 81 -3.81 11.37 -6.00
C ASP A 81 -2.46 10.71 -6.36
N VAL A 82 -2.38 9.38 -6.48
CA VAL A 82 -1.14 8.72 -6.94
C VAL A 82 -0.85 8.99 -8.42
N GLY A 83 -1.90 9.11 -9.24
CA GLY A 83 -1.76 9.56 -10.62
C GLY A 83 -1.18 10.99 -10.70
N LYS A 84 -1.49 11.85 -9.71
CA LYS A 84 -0.97 13.22 -9.65
C LYS A 84 0.51 13.25 -9.24
N ALA A 85 0.93 12.41 -8.29
CA ALA A 85 2.34 12.28 -7.92
C ALA A 85 3.19 11.77 -9.10
N ASP A 86 2.68 10.79 -9.85
CA ASP A 86 3.36 10.29 -11.05
C ASP A 86 3.39 11.31 -12.19
N GLN A 87 2.32 12.08 -12.40
CA GLN A 87 2.32 13.20 -13.33
C GLN A 87 3.36 14.27 -12.96
N LEU A 88 3.49 14.61 -11.68
CA LEU A 88 4.51 15.54 -11.20
C LEU A 88 5.93 14.99 -11.39
N LYS A 89 6.14 13.68 -11.20
CA LYS A 89 7.41 13.03 -11.54
C LYS A 89 7.68 13.14 -13.05
N ASP A 90 6.71 12.87 -13.89
CA ASP A 90 6.89 12.93 -15.35
C ASP A 90 7.15 14.37 -15.83
N GLU A 91 6.50 15.36 -15.22
CA GLU A 91 6.78 16.79 -15.46
C GLU A 91 8.19 17.16 -15.01
N GLY A 92 8.60 16.72 -13.82
CA GLY A 92 9.97 16.89 -13.34
C GLY A 92 11.00 16.26 -14.27
N ASN A 93 10.70 15.08 -14.84
CA ASN A 93 11.54 14.41 -15.83
C ASN A 93 11.64 15.21 -17.14
N ASN A 94 10.57 15.90 -17.54
CA ASN A 94 10.60 16.79 -18.71
C ASN A 94 11.48 18.01 -18.44
N HIS A 95 11.33 18.66 -17.28
CA HIS A 95 12.22 19.75 -16.89
C HIS A 95 13.69 19.32 -16.77
N MET A 96 13.98 18.08 -16.35
CA MET A 96 15.33 17.53 -16.38
C MET A 96 15.90 17.46 -17.80
N LYS A 97 15.08 17.13 -18.81
CA LYS A 97 15.50 17.11 -20.23
C LYS A 97 15.69 18.52 -20.78
N GLU A 98 14.92 19.48 -20.29
CA GLU A 98 15.04 20.91 -20.62
C GLU A 98 16.19 21.60 -19.86
N GLU A 99 16.93 20.86 -19.04
CA GLU A 99 17.99 21.37 -18.14
C GLU A 99 17.48 22.40 -17.10
N ASN A 100 16.16 22.48 -16.90
CA ASN A 100 15.53 23.32 -15.88
C ASN A 100 15.49 22.58 -14.54
N TYR A 101 16.67 22.39 -13.94
CA TYR A 101 16.84 21.57 -12.75
C TYR A 101 16.11 22.13 -11.51
N SER A 102 15.93 23.45 -11.40
CA SER A 102 15.18 24.05 -10.28
C SER A 102 13.70 23.67 -10.33
N ALA A 103 13.07 23.78 -11.50
CA ALA A 103 11.67 23.39 -11.65
C ALA A 103 11.49 21.88 -11.46
N ALA A 104 12.45 21.07 -11.92
CA ALA A 104 12.45 19.63 -11.67
C ALA A 104 12.46 19.31 -10.15
N VAL A 105 13.28 20.00 -9.36
CA VAL A 105 13.30 19.83 -7.89
C VAL A 105 11.95 20.16 -7.26
N ASP A 106 11.28 21.21 -7.71
CA ASP A 106 9.96 21.60 -7.18
C ASP A 106 8.89 20.55 -7.53
N CYS A 107 8.90 20.05 -8.76
CA CYS A 107 8.00 18.98 -9.20
C CYS A 107 8.20 17.69 -8.37
N TYR A 108 9.44 17.26 -8.16
CA TYR A 108 9.70 16.08 -7.33
C TYR A 108 9.37 16.32 -5.86
N THR A 109 9.55 17.53 -5.35
CA THR A 109 9.18 17.88 -3.97
C THR A 109 7.67 17.76 -3.77
N GLN A 110 6.88 18.28 -4.70
CA GLN A 110 5.42 18.11 -4.69
C GLN A 110 5.03 16.62 -4.84
N ALA A 111 5.73 15.84 -5.67
CA ALA A 111 5.49 14.40 -5.78
C ALA A 111 5.78 13.67 -4.45
N ILE A 112 6.83 14.05 -3.73
CA ILE A 112 7.19 13.52 -2.41
C ILE A 112 6.16 13.90 -1.34
N GLU A 113 5.58 15.10 -1.41
CA GLU A 113 4.51 15.52 -0.49
C GLU A 113 3.24 14.66 -0.67
N LEU A 114 2.97 14.22 -1.90
CA LEU A 114 1.84 13.35 -2.21
C LEU A 114 2.11 11.88 -1.87
N ASP A 115 3.31 11.38 -2.19
CA ASP A 115 3.74 10.02 -1.84
C ASP A 115 5.19 10.03 -1.32
N PRO A 116 5.37 10.15 0.01
CA PRO A 116 6.68 10.25 0.63
C PRO A 116 7.40 8.90 0.76
N ASN A 117 6.77 7.79 0.36
CA ASN A 117 7.31 6.44 0.49
C ASN A 117 7.82 5.88 -0.84
N ASN A 118 7.86 6.69 -1.89
CA ASN A 118 8.43 6.30 -3.17
C ASN A 118 9.89 6.73 -3.31
N ALA A 119 10.81 5.77 -3.26
CA ALA A 119 12.25 6.02 -3.39
C ALA A 119 12.63 6.70 -4.71
N VAL A 120 11.85 6.51 -5.79
CA VAL A 120 12.14 7.07 -7.11
C VAL A 120 12.12 8.60 -7.09
N TYR A 121 11.17 9.22 -6.38
CA TYR A 121 11.08 10.68 -6.35
C TYR A 121 12.29 11.32 -5.65
N TYR A 122 12.78 10.71 -4.57
CA TYR A 122 13.99 11.15 -3.89
C TYR A 122 15.23 10.96 -4.78
N CYS A 123 15.36 9.83 -5.48
CA CYS A 123 16.46 9.62 -6.43
C CYS A 123 16.46 10.68 -7.55
N ASN A 124 15.29 10.99 -8.11
CA ASN A 124 15.16 11.97 -9.18
C ASN A 124 15.44 13.40 -8.69
N ARG A 125 14.99 13.75 -7.48
CA ARG A 125 15.32 15.03 -6.85
C ARG A 125 16.80 15.14 -6.54
N ALA A 126 17.44 14.08 -6.06
CA ALA A 126 18.89 14.04 -5.84
C ALA A 126 19.68 14.27 -7.13
N ALA A 127 19.23 13.69 -8.25
CA ALA A 127 19.83 13.92 -9.56
C ALA A 127 19.72 15.38 -10.00
N ALA A 128 18.55 15.99 -9.82
CA ALA A 128 18.31 17.41 -10.13
C ALA A 128 19.17 18.34 -9.24
N GLN A 129 19.21 18.09 -7.93
CA GLN A 129 20.03 18.83 -6.98
C GLN A 129 21.53 18.70 -7.27
N SER A 130 21.99 17.52 -7.71
CA SER A 130 23.37 17.32 -8.13
C SER A 130 23.74 18.17 -9.34
N LYS A 131 22.81 18.38 -10.27
CA LYS A 131 22.99 19.27 -11.44
C LYS A 131 23.02 20.75 -11.05
N LEU A 132 22.33 21.13 -9.98
CA LEU A 132 22.40 22.47 -9.39
C LEU A 132 23.63 22.69 -8.50
N GLY A 133 24.42 21.65 -8.21
CA GLY A 133 25.56 21.72 -7.30
C GLY A 133 25.20 21.61 -5.81
N HIS A 134 23.95 21.28 -5.49
CA HIS A 134 23.45 21.09 -4.13
C HIS A 134 23.75 19.66 -3.62
N TYR A 135 25.02 19.29 -3.56
CA TYR A 135 25.44 17.91 -3.24
C TYR A 135 25.03 17.45 -1.83
N THR A 136 24.98 18.35 -0.86
CA THR A 136 24.58 18.03 0.51
C THR A 136 23.13 17.57 0.60
N ASP A 137 22.25 18.19 -0.18
CA ASP A 137 20.84 17.82 -0.19
C ASP A 137 20.61 16.57 -1.05
N ALA A 138 21.37 16.42 -2.14
CA ALA A 138 21.33 15.21 -2.96
C ALA A 138 21.74 13.97 -2.15
N ILE A 139 22.74 14.07 -1.27
CA ILE A 139 23.14 12.99 -0.37
C ILE A 139 22.00 12.62 0.58
N LYS A 140 21.34 13.61 1.20
CA LYS A 140 20.19 13.35 2.11
C LYS A 140 19.07 12.62 1.38
N ASP A 141 18.78 13.02 0.15
CA ASP A 141 17.75 12.38 -0.67
C ASP A 141 18.12 10.94 -1.04
N CYS A 142 19.39 10.69 -1.40
CA CYS A 142 19.88 9.33 -1.62
C CYS A 142 19.80 8.46 -0.36
N GLU A 143 20.18 8.99 0.81
CA GLU A 143 20.05 8.29 2.08
C GLU A 143 18.59 7.95 2.40
N LYS A 144 17.67 8.88 2.12
CA LYS A 144 16.23 8.67 2.30
C LYS A 144 15.70 7.60 1.35
N ALA A 145 16.09 7.63 0.07
CA ALA A 145 15.72 6.62 -0.92
C ALA A 145 16.18 5.22 -0.50
N ILE A 146 17.43 5.09 -0.05
CA ILE A 146 17.98 3.83 0.48
C ILE A 146 17.20 3.38 1.72
N ALA A 147 16.86 4.28 2.64
CA ALA A 147 16.10 3.93 3.83
C ALA A 147 14.65 3.50 3.53
N ILE A 148 14.08 3.95 2.41
CA ILE A 148 12.76 3.52 1.92
C ILE A 148 12.88 2.14 1.27
N ASP A 149 13.84 1.96 0.36
CA ASP A 149 14.07 0.69 -0.34
C ASP A 149 14.50 -0.43 0.62
N SER A 150 15.35 -0.12 1.61
CA SER A 150 15.74 -1.06 2.68
C SER A 150 14.59 -1.42 3.63
N ARG A 151 13.49 -0.63 3.63
CA ARG A 151 12.26 -0.99 4.34
C ARG A 151 11.41 -1.98 3.52
N SER A 152 11.56 -1.97 2.20
CA SER A 152 10.90 -2.85 1.24
C SER A 152 11.69 -4.16 1.02
N GLY A 153 13.02 -4.11 1.07
CA GLY A 153 13.93 -5.25 0.94
C GLY A 153 14.66 -5.52 2.25
N ILE A 154 14.45 -6.71 2.82
CA ILE A 154 15.28 -7.34 3.86
C ILE A 154 16.74 -7.03 3.58
N LEU A 155 17.36 -6.10 4.32
CA LEU A 155 18.82 -5.96 4.47
C LEU A 155 19.11 -4.84 5.48
N ASP A 156 18.83 -5.10 6.75
CA ASP A 156 19.32 -4.31 7.88
C ASP A 156 20.81 -4.63 8.14
N TRP A 157 21.68 -4.31 7.17
CA TRP A 157 23.12 -4.58 7.27
C TRP A 157 23.81 -3.73 8.34
N LYS A 158 23.18 -2.65 8.81
CA LYS A 158 23.67 -1.83 9.93
C LYS A 158 23.48 -2.50 11.29
N ARG A 159 22.63 -3.53 11.42
CA ARG A 159 22.45 -4.30 12.66
C ARG A 159 23.37 -5.52 12.80
N LEU A 160 24.14 -5.84 11.75
CA LEU A 160 25.05 -6.99 11.71
C LEU A 160 26.51 -6.64 12.03
N LEU A 161 26.84 -5.37 12.32
CA LEU A 161 28.20 -4.89 12.59
C LEU A 161 28.39 -4.19 13.95
N LEU A 162 27.48 -4.39 14.91
CA LEU A 162 27.66 -3.97 16.31
C LEU A 162 27.36 -5.10 17.28
#